data_AF-A0A7U9RZY1-F1
#
_entry.id   AF-A0A7U9RZY1-F1
#
_cell.length_a   1.000
_cell.length_b   1.000
_cell.length_c   1.000
_cell.angle_alpha   90.00
_cell.angle_beta   90.00
_cell.angle_gamma   90.00
#
_symmetry.space_group_name_H-M   'P 1'
#
loop_
_entity.id
_entity.type
_entity.pdbx_description
1 polymer ?
#
loop_
_entity_poly.entity_id
_entity_poly.type
_entity_poly.pdbx_seq_one_letter_code
_entity_poly.pdbx_strand_id
1 'polypeptide(L)'
;MNRAQRRKLIQMPKAKQPKHNQASIAATKADTGITANNAQSVVDNLPIPQIVAGINNLLSQLEKRHVPIFDWDDEGRTLYRLQMRRGKIFYLAERSKNPEE
;
A
#
# COMPACT_ATOMS: atom_id res chain seq x y z
N MET A 1 -34.01 -25.13 3.69
CA MET A 1 -33.95 -24.20 4.85
C MET A 1 -35.34 -24.11 5.46
N ASN A 2 -35.50 -24.52 6.72
CA ASN A 2 -36.82 -24.54 7.37
C ASN A 2 -37.16 -23.20 8.05
N ARG A 3 -38.46 -22.94 8.26
CA ARG A 3 -39.03 -21.68 8.78
C ARG A 3 -38.38 -21.22 10.10
N ALA A 4 -37.96 -22.17 10.95
CA ALA A 4 -37.24 -21.91 12.20
C ALA A 4 -35.80 -21.36 11.98
N GLN A 5 -35.10 -21.81 10.93
CA GLN A 5 -33.77 -21.33 10.56
C GLN A 5 -33.83 -19.91 9.99
N ARG A 6 -34.88 -19.58 9.22
CA ARG A 6 -35.12 -18.21 8.73
C ARG A 6 -35.33 -17.21 9.87
N ARG A 7 -36.07 -17.59 10.92
CA ARG A 7 -36.30 -16.71 12.08
C ARG A 7 -35.03 -16.43 12.88
N LYS A 8 -34.15 -17.42 13.06
CA LYS A 8 -32.85 -17.23 13.71
C LYS A 8 -31.92 -16.27 12.95
N LEU A 9 -31.96 -16.29 11.61
CA LEU A 9 -31.12 -15.41 10.79
C LEU A 9 -31.52 -13.93 10.92
N ILE A 10 -32.81 -13.65 11.13
CA ILE A 10 -33.34 -12.28 11.26
C ILE A 10 -33.02 -11.67 12.65
N GLN A 11 -32.84 -12.51 13.67
CA GLN A 11 -32.55 -12.07 15.04
C GLN A 11 -31.05 -11.89 15.33
N MET A 12 -30.16 -12.13 14.37
CA MET A 12 -28.74 -11.84 14.57
C MET A 12 -28.53 -10.31 14.63
N PRO A 13 -27.83 -9.78 15.65
CA PRO A 13 -27.47 -8.37 15.66
C PRO A 13 -26.64 -8.09 14.42
N LYS A 14 -27.06 -7.11 13.60
CA LYS A 14 -26.31 -6.67 12.42
C LYS A 14 -24.87 -6.45 12.85
N ALA A 15 -23.95 -7.25 12.30
CA ALA A 15 -22.53 -7.01 12.47
C ALA A 15 -22.27 -5.54 12.15
N LYS A 16 -21.66 -4.80 13.08
CA LYS A 16 -21.25 -3.41 12.83
C LYS A 16 -20.44 -3.44 11.54
N GLN A 17 -20.99 -2.85 10.48
CA GLN A 17 -20.28 -2.70 9.22
C GLN A 17 -18.90 -2.11 9.55
N PRO A 18 -17.82 -2.62 8.95
CA PRO A 18 -16.50 -2.05 9.17
C PRO A 18 -16.60 -0.56 8.89
N LYS A 19 -16.32 0.27 9.91
CA LYS A 19 -16.24 1.72 9.73
C LYS A 19 -15.22 1.94 8.63
N HIS A 20 -15.67 2.34 7.45
CA HIS A 20 -14.77 2.74 6.38
C HIS A 20 -13.78 3.74 6.99
N ASN A 21 -12.48 3.40 6.97
CA ASN A 21 -11.45 4.30 7.44
C ASN A 21 -11.63 5.62 6.69
N GLN A 22 -11.43 6.75 7.35
CA GLN A 22 -11.61 8.06 6.73
C GLN A 22 -10.77 8.22 5.44
N ALA A 23 -9.67 7.47 5.33
CA ALA A 23 -8.89 7.32 4.10
C ALA A 23 -9.70 6.80 2.90
N SER A 24 -10.59 5.83 3.10
CA SER A 24 -11.51 5.33 2.07
C SER A 24 -12.56 6.38 1.68
N ILE A 25 -13.00 7.19 2.64
CA ILE A 25 -13.96 8.28 2.41
C ILE A 25 -13.29 9.42 1.62
N ALA A 26 -12.03 9.72 1.91
CA ALA A 26 -11.23 10.71 1.17
C ALA A 26 -10.97 10.28 -0.28
N ALA A 27 -10.69 8.99 -0.52
CA ALA A 27 -10.55 8.44 -1.88
C ALA A 27 -11.85 8.50 -2.70
N THR A 28 -13.02 8.45 -2.03
CA THR A 28 -14.33 8.59 -2.70
C THR A 28 -14.64 10.04 -3.09
N LYS A 29 -13.87 11.03 -2.59
CA LYS A 29 -14.02 12.46 -2.89
C LYS A 29 -12.95 12.98 -3.87
N ALA A 30 -12.43 12.12 -4.75
CA ALA A 30 -11.43 12.50 -5.75
C ALA A 30 -11.93 13.56 -6.76
N ASP A 31 -13.23 13.83 -6.84
CA ASP A 31 -13.83 14.88 -7.69
C ASP A 31 -13.52 16.32 -7.24
N THR A 32 -12.95 16.55 -6.04
CA THR A 32 -12.84 17.93 -5.50
C THR A 32 -11.47 18.60 -5.64
N GLY A 33 -10.58 18.09 -6.50
CA GLY A 33 -9.28 18.75 -6.76
C GLY A 33 -8.41 18.84 -5.52
N ILE A 34 -7.73 17.75 -5.18
CA ILE A 34 -6.76 17.71 -4.08
C ILE A 34 -5.65 18.73 -4.39
N THR A 35 -5.63 19.85 -3.67
CA THR A 35 -4.49 20.78 -3.68
C THR A 35 -3.28 20.09 -3.06
N ALA A 36 -2.05 20.39 -3.53
CA ALA A 36 -0.83 19.71 -3.06
C ALA A 36 -0.68 19.73 -1.52
N ASN A 37 -1.10 20.82 -0.86
CA ASN A 37 -1.07 20.95 0.60
C ASN A 37 -2.07 20.01 1.31
N ASN A 38 -3.24 19.76 0.70
CA ASN A 38 -4.21 18.79 1.21
C ASN A 38 -3.76 17.35 0.94
N ALA A 39 -2.98 17.10 -0.12
CA ALA A 39 -2.37 15.79 -0.36
C ALA A 39 -1.32 15.46 0.71
N GLN A 40 -0.48 16.45 1.08
CA GLN A 40 0.60 16.23 2.05
C GLN A 40 0.06 15.84 3.43
N SER A 41 -0.96 16.55 3.93
CA SER A 41 -1.56 16.23 5.24
C SER A 41 -2.23 14.86 5.27
N VAL A 42 -2.72 14.36 4.13
CA VAL A 42 -3.22 12.99 4.01
C VAL A 42 -2.08 12.00 4.14
N VAL A 43 -0.96 12.23 3.43
CA VAL A 43 0.23 11.36 3.46
C VAL A 43 0.85 11.30 4.85
N ASP A 44 0.95 12.44 5.54
CA ASP A 44 1.55 12.55 6.88
C ASP A 44 0.82 11.70 7.94
N ASN A 45 -0.47 11.43 7.72
CA ASN A 45 -1.32 10.66 8.63
C ASN A 45 -1.54 9.20 8.20
N LEU A 46 -0.90 8.75 7.13
CA LEU A 46 -1.05 7.36 6.68
C LEU A 46 -0.33 6.40 7.64
N PRO A 47 -0.97 5.25 7.97
CA PRO A 47 -0.27 4.16 8.62
C PRO A 47 0.97 3.74 7.81
N ILE A 48 2.08 3.46 8.49
CA ILE A 48 3.34 3.03 7.86
C ILE A 48 3.15 1.93 6.80
N PRO A 49 2.31 0.88 7.01
CA PRO A 49 2.07 -0.12 5.98
C PRO A 49 1.46 0.44 4.68
N GLN A 50 0.62 1.46 4.77
CA GLN A 50 0.04 2.12 3.60
C GLN A 50 1.07 2.97 2.86
N ILE A 51 1.97 3.65 3.58
CA ILE A 51 3.11 4.36 2.98
C ILE A 51 3.99 3.37 2.22
N VAL A 52 4.36 2.24 2.83
CA VAL A 52 5.17 1.19 2.19
C VAL A 52 4.48 0.63 0.94
N ALA A 53 3.17 0.37 1.00
CA ALA A 53 2.41 -0.08 -0.16
C ALA A 53 2.39 0.98 -1.28
N GLY A 54 2.23 2.26 -0.93
CA GLY A 54 2.28 3.37 -1.88
C GLY A 54 3.65 3.47 -2.58
N ILE A 55 4.74 3.39 -1.83
CA ILE A 55 6.10 3.38 -2.40
C ILE A 55 6.27 2.20 -3.36
N ASN A 56 5.89 0.99 -2.96
CA ASN A 56 5.98 -0.19 -3.83
C ASN A 56 5.16 -0.04 -5.12
N ASN A 57 4.00 0.61 -5.07
CA ASN A 57 3.23 0.91 -6.28
C ASN A 57 4.00 1.84 -7.21
N LEU A 58 4.64 2.89 -6.68
CA LEU A 58 5.44 3.82 -7.48
C LEU A 58 6.69 3.14 -8.06
N LEU A 59 7.37 2.30 -7.27
CA LEU A 59 8.50 1.47 -7.73
C LEU A 59 8.08 0.60 -8.93
N SER A 60 6.90 -0.04 -8.87
CA SER A 60 6.38 -0.84 -9.98
C SER A 60 6.11 -0.02 -11.25
N GLN A 61 5.83 1.29 -11.14
CA GLN A 61 5.65 2.15 -12.31
C GLN A 61 6.99 2.50 -12.97
N LEU A 62 8.06 2.60 -12.19
CA LEU A 62 9.42 2.79 -12.71
C LEU A 62 9.90 1.51 -13.43
N GLU A 63 9.67 0.35 -12.81
CA GLU A 63 9.97 -0.96 -13.40
C GLU A 63 9.27 -1.16 -14.75
N LYS A 64 7.95 -0.86 -14.83
CA LYS A 64 7.18 -0.92 -16.09
C LYS A 64 7.70 0.01 -17.19
N ARG A 65 8.43 1.07 -16.81
CA ARG A 65 9.07 2.01 -17.74
C ARG A 65 10.52 1.67 -18.00
N HIS A 66 10.97 0.50 -17.54
CA HIS A 66 12.35 0.03 -17.66
C HIS A 66 13.38 1.01 -17.05
N VAL A 67 12.99 1.67 -15.95
CA VAL A 67 13.89 2.53 -15.18
C VAL A 67 14.33 1.78 -13.91
N PRO A 68 15.48 1.11 -13.92
CA PRO A 68 16.03 0.46 -12.73
C PRO A 68 16.45 1.51 -11.68
N ILE A 69 16.41 1.12 -10.41
CA ILE A 69 16.90 1.95 -9.30
C ILE A 69 18.14 1.30 -8.73
N PHE A 70 19.29 1.91 -8.96
CA PHE A 70 20.57 1.41 -8.50
C PHE A 70 20.85 1.83 -7.06
N ASP A 71 21.54 0.97 -6.32
CA ASP A 71 22.14 1.32 -5.03
C ASP A 71 23.39 2.17 -5.31
N TRP A 72 23.42 3.39 -4.80
CA TRP A 72 24.53 4.32 -5.04
C TRP A 72 25.84 3.83 -4.43
N ASP A 73 25.77 3.07 -3.33
CA ASP A 73 26.95 2.57 -2.63
C ASP A 73 27.41 1.19 -3.15
N ASP A 74 26.55 0.47 -3.88
CA ASP A 74 26.83 -0.85 -4.46
C ASP A 74 26.14 -0.96 -5.82
N GLU A 75 26.83 -0.51 -6.87
CA GLU A 75 26.31 -0.50 -8.26
C GLU A 75 25.85 -1.89 -8.74
N GLY A 76 26.34 -2.96 -8.12
CA GLY A 76 25.90 -4.34 -8.39
C GLY A 76 24.51 -4.67 -7.84
N ARG A 77 23.84 -3.76 -7.13
CA ARG A 77 22.52 -3.95 -6.52
C ARG A 77 21.48 -3.03 -7.13
N THR A 78 20.34 -3.62 -7.47
CA THR A 78 19.17 -2.91 -7.98
C THR A 78 18.01 -3.08 -7.00
N LEU A 79 17.44 -1.97 -6.53
CA LEU A 79 16.29 -1.98 -5.64
C LEU A 79 15.06 -2.54 -6.36
N TYR A 80 14.40 -3.51 -5.73
CA TYR A 80 13.20 -4.17 -6.23
C TYR A 80 11.93 -3.67 -5.51
N ARG A 81 11.88 -3.77 -4.18
CA ARG A 81 10.72 -3.36 -3.38
C ARG A 81 11.07 -3.18 -1.92
N LEU A 82 10.17 -2.55 -1.17
CA LEU A 82 10.20 -2.50 0.29
C LEU A 82 9.42 -3.68 0.90
N GLN A 83 9.91 -4.19 2.02
CA GLN A 83 9.30 -5.26 2.80
C GLN A 83 9.25 -4.88 4.28
N MET A 84 8.07 -4.96 4.89
CA MET A 84 7.92 -4.82 6.34
C MET A 84 8.09 -6.16 7.06
N ARG A 85 8.89 -6.17 8.14
CA ARG A 85 9.00 -7.30 9.08
C ARG A 85 9.28 -6.78 10.49
N ARG A 86 8.53 -7.27 11.48
CA ARG A 86 8.74 -6.96 12.92
C ARG A 86 8.85 -5.46 13.22
N GLY A 87 7.96 -4.66 12.62
CA GLY A 87 7.92 -3.20 12.80
C GLY A 87 9.03 -2.42 12.08
N LYS A 88 9.91 -3.10 11.34
CA LYS A 88 10.98 -2.47 10.55
C LYS A 88 10.67 -2.58 9.06
N ILE A 89 11.23 -1.66 8.28
CA ILE A 89 11.17 -1.63 6.82
C ILE A 89 12.55 -2.01 6.29
N PHE A 90 12.58 -2.96 5.36
CA PHE A 90 13.77 -3.40 4.65
C PHE A 90 13.58 -3.13 3.17
N TYR A 91 14.63 -2.74 2.46
CA TYR A 91 14.63 -2.76 1.01
C TYR A 91 15.16 -4.12 0.53
N LEU A 92 14.50 -4.68 -0.46
CA LEU A 92 14.95 -5.86 -1.17
C LEU A 92 15.64 -5.37 -2.44
N ALA A 93 16.88 -5.81 -2.63
CA ALA A 93 17.65 -5.54 -3.82
C ALA A 93 18.02 -6.87 -4.47
N GLU A 94 17.94 -6.91 -5.80
CA GLU A 94 18.54 -7.97 -6.59
C GLU A 94 20.01 -7.61 -6.82
N ARG A 95 20.91 -8.59 -6.70
CA ARG A 95 22.33 -8.40 -7.02
C ARG A 95 22.60 -8.98 -8.40
N SER A 96 23.17 -8.20 -9.31
CA SER A 96 23.69 -8.74 -10.56
C SER A 96 24.71 -9.83 -10.24
N LYS A 97 24.58 -11.01 -10.87
CA LYS A 97 25.54 -12.09 -10.69
C LYS A 97 26.91 -11.78 -11.34
N ASN A 98 26.96 -10.79 -12.23
CA ASN A 98 28.18 -10.28 -12.86
C ASN A 98 28.36 -8.80 -12.50
N PRO A 99 29.24 -8.46 -11.55
CA PRO A 99 29.61 -7.08 -11.25
C PRO A 99 30.63 -6.46 -12.24
N GLU A 100 31.01 -7.16 -13.32
CA GLU A 100 32.10 -6.75 -14.24
C GLU A 100 31.75 -6.82 -15.75
N GLU A 101 30.47 -6.84 -16.14
CA GLU A 101 30.05 -6.65 -17.56
C GLU A 101 29.42 -5.27 -17.76
#